data_AF-A0A8T9BKX2-F1
#
_entry.id   AF-A0A8T9BKX2-F1
#
_cell.length_a   1.000
_cell.length_b   1.000
_cell.length_c   1.000
_cell.angle_alpha   90.00
_cell.angle_beta   90.00
_cell.angle_gamma   90.00
#
_symmetry.space_group_name_H-M   'P 1'
#
loop_
_entity.id
_entity.type
_entity.pdbx_description
1 polymer ?
#
loop_
_entity_poly.entity_id
_entity_poly.type
_entity_poly.pdbx_seq_one_letter_code
_entity_poly.pdbx_strand_id
1 'polypeptide(L)'
;MKYSLIALSNALLFSTAFAGIAQRLERRSDRVRATHPKIPATGTTEGLDNDTNVSYSSNWAGAVLTAPPSGTTFSAVSAKFVVPTPSGSGAASAWVGIDGDTYQNSILQTGLDFTVTDGEVSYDAWYEWYPDYAYDFTGISFSAGDSVSVSVKSSSSTAGTAVIENLTTGKTVSKSLTSTAALGGQNAEWIVEDFEENGSLVTFADFGTVTFTDATAGYTGGSEGSSGASLLDIKQSSKVLTSVSLSGSDEVIVKYV
;
A
#
# COMPACT_ATOMS: atom_id res chain seq x y z
N MET A 1 44.98 -59.45 16.72
CA MET A 1 44.33 -58.12 16.61
C MET A 1 43.72 -58.00 15.22
N LYS A 2 42.39 -57.91 15.10
CA LYS A 2 41.69 -56.99 14.19
C LYS A 2 40.18 -57.14 14.40
N TYR A 3 39.56 -55.97 14.55
CA TYR A 3 38.28 -55.72 15.19
C TYR A 3 37.09 -55.85 14.24
N SER A 4 35.94 -56.08 14.88
CA SER A 4 34.58 -56.20 14.35
C SER A 4 34.09 -55.04 13.48
N LEU A 5 33.12 -55.39 12.61
CA LEU A 5 32.10 -54.48 12.08
C LEU A 5 31.37 -53.74 13.20
N ILE A 6 31.01 -52.47 12.96
CA ILE A 6 29.71 -51.85 13.32
C ILE A 6 29.44 -50.73 12.29
N ALA A 7 28.19 -50.69 11.84
CA ALA A 7 27.60 -49.78 10.85
C ALA A 7 27.49 -48.32 11.34
N LEU A 8 27.27 -47.38 10.41
CA LEU A 8 26.09 -46.50 10.44
C LEU A 8 26.02 -45.67 9.14
N SER A 9 25.05 -46.00 8.28
CA SER A 9 24.53 -45.05 7.30
C SER A 9 23.60 -44.08 8.03
N ASN A 10 23.94 -42.80 8.05
CA ASN A 10 22.99 -41.74 8.40
C ASN A 10 22.81 -40.85 7.17
N ALA A 11 21.85 -41.22 6.33
CA ALA A 11 21.13 -40.25 5.52
C ALA A 11 19.98 -39.73 6.40
N LEU A 12 20.10 -38.51 6.93
CA LEU A 12 18.94 -37.77 7.45
C LEU A 12 18.78 -36.47 6.65
N LEU A 13 17.73 -36.53 5.85
CA LEU A 13 16.95 -35.49 5.18
C LEU A 13 17.00 -34.11 5.88
N PHE A 14 17.68 -33.16 5.26
CA PHE A 14 17.42 -31.72 5.43
C PHE A 14 16.77 -31.20 4.15
N SER A 15 15.46 -31.40 3.99
CA SER A 15 14.76 -30.89 2.82
C SER A 15 13.27 -30.65 3.07
N THR A 16 12.94 -29.81 4.04
CA THR A 16 11.56 -29.29 4.17
C THR A 16 11.50 -27.77 4.34
N ALA A 17 12.55 -27.11 4.82
CA ALA A 17 12.54 -25.65 5.00
C ALA A 17 12.79 -24.86 3.69
N PHE A 18 13.56 -25.41 2.74
CA PHE A 18 13.91 -24.71 1.50
C PHE A 18 12.83 -24.82 0.40
N ALA A 19 12.01 -25.87 0.42
CA ALA A 19 10.96 -26.06 -0.58
C ALA A 19 9.85 -24.99 -0.47
N GLY A 20 9.47 -24.63 0.77
CA GLY A 20 8.46 -23.58 1.00
C GLY A 20 8.93 -22.18 0.63
N ILE A 21 10.22 -21.88 0.78
CA ILE A 21 10.80 -20.57 0.39
C ILE A 21 10.92 -20.48 -1.13
N ALA A 22 11.39 -21.53 -1.80
CA ALA A 22 11.49 -21.56 -3.25
C ALA A 22 10.12 -21.49 -3.94
N GLN A 23 9.12 -22.23 -3.46
CA GLN A 23 7.75 -22.13 -3.96
C GLN A 23 7.11 -20.75 -3.70
N ARG A 24 7.43 -20.10 -2.57
CA ARG A 24 7.00 -18.71 -2.29
C ARG A 24 7.64 -17.71 -3.25
N LEU A 25 8.89 -17.92 -3.68
CA LEU A 25 9.57 -17.06 -4.66
C LEU A 25 9.08 -17.31 -6.09
N GLU A 26 8.80 -18.55 -6.48
CA GLU A 26 8.28 -18.89 -7.82
C GLU A 26 6.84 -18.40 -8.02
N ARG A 27 5.98 -18.45 -6.99
CA ARG A 27 4.62 -17.88 -7.09
C ARG A 27 4.60 -16.36 -7.25
N ARG A 28 5.71 -15.68 -6.94
CA ARG A 28 5.86 -14.21 -7.01
C ARG A 28 6.29 -13.71 -8.40
N SER A 29 6.95 -14.54 -9.23
CA SER A 29 7.43 -14.08 -10.54
C SER A 29 6.36 -14.01 -11.63
N ASP A 30 5.22 -14.69 -11.44
CA ASP A 30 4.19 -14.86 -12.48
C ASP A 30 2.95 -13.98 -12.27
N ARG A 31 2.91 -13.17 -11.19
CA ARG A 31 1.79 -12.27 -10.88
C ARG A 31 2.12 -10.86 -11.33
N VAL A 32 1.39 -10.37 -12.32
CA VAL A 32 1.45 -8.96 -12.72
C VAL A 32 0.55 -8.19 -11.76
N ARG A 33 1.16 -7.73 -10.66
CA ARG A 33 0.54 -6.76 -9.75
C ARG A 33 0.58 -5.38 -10.40
N ALA A 34 -0.56 -4.71 -10.44
CA ALA A 34 -0.69 -3.35 -10.96
C ALA A 34 -1.58 -2.53 -10.03
N THR A 35 -1.23 -1.28 -9.79
CA THR A 35 -2.16 -0.32 -9.18
C THR A 35 -2.94 0.40 -10.26
N HIS A 36 -4.02 1.05 -9.86
CA HIS A 36 -4.80 1.91 -10.74
C HIS A 36 -5.05 3.26 -10.07
N PRO A 37 -5.11 4.35 -10.86
CA PRO A 37 -5.76 5.58 -10.43
C PRO A 37 -7.15 5.29 -9.85
N LYS A 38 -7.67 6.20 -9.03
CA LYS A 38 -9.00 6.05 -8.40
C LYS A 38 -10.05 5.66 -9.44
N ILE A 39 -10.70 4.51 -9.24
CA ILE A 39 -11.81 4.05 -10.07
C ILE A 39 -13.13 4.44 -9.37
N PRO A 40 -13.96 5.33 -9.95
CA PRO A 40 -15.25 5.67 -9.35
C PRO A 40 -16.18 4.46 -9.25
N ALA A 41 -16.90 4.31 -8.13
CA ALA A 41 -17.89 3.24 -8.00
C ALA A 41 -19.06 3.46 -8.99
N THR A 42 -19.46 2.43 -9.75
CA THR A 42 -20.58 2.51 -10.70
C THR A 42 -21.94 2.39 -10.00
N GLY A 43 -22.96 3.11 -10.48
CA GLY A 43 -24.36 2.91 -10.07
C GLY A 43 -24.84 3.71 -8.85
N THR A 44 -24.06 4.66 -8.35
CA THR A 44 -24.52 5.59 -7.30
C THR A 44 -25.09 6.85 -7.93
N THR A 45 -26.42 7.02 -7.89
CA THR A 45 -26.94 8.37 -7.61
C THR A 45 -26.26 8.82 -6.34
N GLU A 46 -25.61 9.98 -6.33
CA GLU A 46 -25.09 10.61 -5.12
C GLU A 46 -26.22 10.68 -4.10
N GLY A 47 -26.29 9.66 -3.26
CA GLY A 47 -27.30 9.54 -2.22
C GLY A 47 -26.88 10.52 -1.16
N LEU A 48 -27.72 11.53 -0.97
CA LEU A 48 -27.72 12.44 0.17
C LEU A 48 -27.98 11.64 1.46
N ASP A 49 -27.05 10.77 1.83
CA ASP A 49 -26.99 10.24 3.17
C ASP A 49 -26.22 11.25 4.01
N ASN A 50 -26.80 11.55 5.16
CA ASN A 50 -26.54 12.70 6.02
C ASN A 50 -25.21 12.57 6.80
N ASP A 51 -24.21 11.91 6.21
CA ASP A 51 -22.84 11.77 6.70
C ASP A 51 -21.93 12.61 5.81
N THR A 52 -21.32 13.62 6.42
CA THR A 52 -20.57 14.65 5.72
C THR A 52 -19.34 14.09 4.98
N ASN A 53 -19.31 14.25 3.65
CA ASN A 53 -18.13 14.26 2.76
C ASN A 53 -17.45 12.93 2.35
N VAL A 54 -18.11 11.76 2.45
CA VAL A 54 -17.53 10.50 1.93
C VAL A 54 -18.03 10.20 0.50
N SER A 55 -17.10 9.99 -0.43
CA SER A 55 -17.35 9.53 -1.81
C SER A 55 -16.99 8.05 -1.98
N TYR A 56 -17.47 7.41 -3.04
CA TYR A 56 -17.22 5.99 -3.29
C TYR A 56 -16.29 5.74 -4.47
N SER A 57 -15.33 4.85 -4.27
CA SER A 57 -14.49 4.28 -5.32
C SER A 57 -14.64 2.75 -5.33
N SER A 58 -14.25 2.07 -6.39
CA SER A 58 -14.25 0.59 -6.39
C SER A 58 -12.95 -0.01 -5.87
N ASN A 59 -11.85 0.76 -5.79
CA ASN A 59 -10.53 0.24 -5.44
C ASN A 59 -9.82 0.97 -4.29
N TRP A 60 -10.11 2.25 -4.01
CA TRP A 60 -9.44 3.06 -3.00
C TRP A 60 -10.34 3.40 -1.80
N ALA A 61 -9.82 3.20 -0.60
CA ALA A 61 -10.37 3.73 0.64
C ALA A 61 -9.30 4.59 1.33
N GLY A 62 -9.63 5.83 1.68
CA GLY A 62 -8.70 6.68 2.42
C GLY A 62 -9.02 8.16 2.30
N ALA A 63 -8.01 8.99 2.52
CA ALA A 63 -8.13 10.44 2.44
C ALA A 63 -7.27 10.99 1.31
N VAL A 64 -7.84 11.91 0.53
CA VAL A 64 -7.17 12.58 -0.59
C VAL A 64 -7.30 14.10 -0.44
N LEU A 65 -6.18 14.81 -0.36
CA LEU A 65 -6.15 16.23 -0.61
C LEU A 65 -6.23 16.43 -2.13
N THR A 66 -7.33 16.99 -2.63
CA THR A 66 -7.58 17.05 -4.08
C THR A 66 -6.94 18.25 -4.77
N ALA A 67 -6.38 19.18 -4.01
CA ALA A 67 -5.65 20.33 -4.52
C ALA A 67 -4.62 20.81 -3.49
N PRO A 68 -3.42 21.22 -3.94
CA PRO A 68 -2.45 21.89 -3.09
C PRO A 68 -2.88 23.34 -2.81
N PRO A 69 -2.24 24.01 -1.83
CA PRO A 69 -2.41 25.45 -1.64
C PRO A 69 -2.17 26.24 -2.93
N SER A 70 -2.88 27.35 -3.06
CA SER A 70 -2.85 28.15 -4.30
C SER A 70 -1.42 28.54 -4.69
N GLY A 71 -1.03 28.21 -5.92
CA GLY A 71 0.29 28.51 -6.47
C GLY A 71 1.39 27.52 -6.10
N THR A 72 1.08 26.39 -5.46
CA THR A 72 2.03 25.32 -5.15
C THR A 72 1.61 24.00 -5.80
N THR A 73 2.47 22.99 -5.65
CA THR A 73 2.18 21.58 -5.95
C THR A 73 2.60 20.73 -4.77
N PHE A 74 1.89 19.63 -4.53
CA PHE A 74 2.36 18.59 -3.62
C PHE A 74 3.65 17.98 -4.18
N SER A 75 4.59 17.72 -3.29
CA SER A 75 5.94 17.26 -3.62
C SER A 75 6.49 16.22 -2.64
N ALA A 76 5.80 15.99 -1.53
CA ALA A 76 6.10 14.89 -0.62
C ALA A 76 4.82 14.44 0.06
N VAL A 77 4.68 13.15 0.34
CA VAL A 77 3.61 12.61 1.17
C VAL A 77 4.20 11.52 2.05
N SER A 78 3.81 11.51 3.32
CA SER A 78 4.28 10.52 4.29
C SER A 78 3.21 10.19 5.32
N ALA A 79 3.34 9.01 5.90
CA ALA A 79 2.65 8.62 7.11
C ALA A 79 3.37 7.47 7.79
N LYS A 80 2.93 7.17 9.02
CA LYS A 80 3.23 5.91 9.70
C LYS A 80 1.96 5.09 9.85
N PHE A 81 2.09 3.78 9.91
CA PHE A 81 1.00 2.91 10.35
C PHE A 81 1.57 1.69 11.06
N VAL A 82 0.70 0.99 11.78
CA VAL A 82 1.02 -0.33 12.34
C VAL A 82 0.63 -1.38 11.32
N VAL A 83 1.54 -2.31 11.01
CA VAL A 83 1.30 -3.41 10.06
C VAL A 83 0.10 -4.23 10.56
N PRO A 84 -1.00 -4.30 9.79
CA PRO A 84 -2.23 -4.96 10.23
C PRO A 84 -2.04 -6.47 10.30
N THR A 85 -2.98 -7.17 10.96
CA THR A 85 -3.09 -8.63 10.87
C THR A 85 -4.33 -8.96 10.05
N PRO A 86 -4.22 -9.12 8.72
CA PRO A 86 -5.37 -9.46 7.88
C PRO A 86 -5.90 -10.86 8.20
N SER A 87 -7.17 -11.07 7.88
CA SER A 87 -7.88 -12.34 8.01
C SER A 87 -8.67 -12.68 6.75
N GLY A 88 -9.21 -13.90 6.68
CA GLY A 88 -9.93 -14.38 5.50
C GLY A 88 -8.99 -14.86 4.39
N SER A 89 -9.14 -14.31 3.20
CA SER A 89 -8.37 -14.68 2.01
C SER A 89 -8.20 -13.47 1.10
N GLY A 90 -7.13 -13.45 0.31
CA GLY A 90 -6.90 -12.41 -0.69
C GLY A 90 -5.86 -11.41 -0.24
N ALA A 91 -5.96 -10.16 -0.67
CA ALA A 91 -4.97 -9.14 -0.34
C ALA A 91 -5.61 -7.75 -0.22
N ALA A 92 -4.83 -6.84 0.35
CA ALA A 92 -5.06 -5.40 0.33
C ALA A 92 -3.70 -4.71 0.50
N SER A 93 -3.63 -3.43 0.16
CA SER A 93 -2.40 -2.64 0.30
C SER A 93 -2.66 -1.39 1.13
N ALA A 94 -1.66 -0.90 1.86
CA ALA A 94 -1.69 0.41 2.52
C ALA A 94 -0.50 1.24 2.06
N TRP A 95 -0.75 2.44 1.55
CA TRP A 95 0.26 3.25 0.88
C TRP A 95 0.01 4.75 0.97
N VAL A 96 1.05 5.52 0.63
CA VAL A 96 0.99 6.97 0.44
C VAL A 96 1.44 7.33 -0.96
N GLY A 97 0.85 8.39 -1.52
CA GLY A 97 1.10 8.76 -2.91
C GLY A 97 0.94 10.25 -3.19
N ILE A 98 1.41 10.62 -4.39
CA ILE A 98 1.11 11.88 -5.06
C ILE A 98 0.40 11.54 -6.38
N ASP A 99 -0.72 12.23 -6.64
CA ASP A 99 -1.58 12.11 -7.84
C ASP A 99 -2.39 10.80 -7.93
N GLY A 100 -3.12 10.59 -9.03
CA GLY A 100 -3.95 9.39 -9.26
C GLY A 100 -5.43 9.52 -8.91
N ASP A 101 -5.85 10.59 -8.22
CA ASP A 101 -7.27 10.90 -8.05
C ASP A 101 -7.80 11.81 -9.18
N THR A 102 -7.70 13.13 -8.99
CA THR A 102 -8.15 14.11 -10.00
C THR A 102 -7.14 14.27 -11.13
N TYR A 103 -5.88 13.90 -10.88
CA TYR A 103 -4.82 13.84 -11.88
C TYR A 103 -4.41 12.38 -12.14
N GLN A 104 -5.06 11.73 -13.11
CA GLN A 104 -4.94 10.27 -13.31
C GLN A 104 -3.76 9.84 -14.20
N ASN A 105 -2.98 10.78 -14.72
CA ASN A 105 -1.92 10.47 -15.70
C ASN A 105 -0.71 9.77 -15.08
N SER A 106 -0.47 9.97 -13.78
CA SER A 106 0.69 9.41 -13.09
C SER A 106 0.43 9.33 -11.59
N ILE A 107 1.14 8.43 -10.91
CA ILE A 107 1.12 8.29 -9.45
C ILE A 107 2.54 7.95 -8.99
N LEU A 108 3.09 8.69 -8.04
CA LEU A 108 4.31 8.30 -7.34
C LEU A 108 3.92 7.80 -5.95
N GLN A 109 4.15 6.51 -5.66
CA GLN A 109 3.59 5.87 -4.48
C GLN A 109 4.47 4.75 -3.93
N THR A 110 4.29 4.46 -2.64
CA THR A 110 4.97 3.37 -1.94
C THR A 110 4.16 2.91 -0.74
N GLY A 111 4.23 1.61 -0.45
CA GLY A 111 3.48 1.04 0.65
C GLY A 111 3.77 -0.42 0.91
N LEU A 112 2.84 -1.05 1.62
CA LEU A 112 2.91 -2.44 2.02
C LEU A 112 1.65 -3.18 1.56
N ASP A 113 1.85 -4.28 0.85
CA ASP A 113 0.78 -5.26 0.62
C ASP A 113 0.72 -6.22 1.79
N PHE A 114 -0.49 -6.65 2.13
CA PHE A 114 -0.75 -7.71 3.09
C PHE A 114 -1.67 -8.74 2.45
N THR A 115 -1.15 -9.95 2.29
CA THR A 115 -1.81 -11.05 1.58
C THR A 115 -2.09 -12.20 2.54
N VAL A 116 -3.29 -12.76 2.46
CA VAL A 116 -3.68 -13.99 3.14
C VAL A 116 -3.88 -15.09 2.09
N THR A 117 -2.99 -16.08 2.09
CA THR A 117 -3.13 -17.30 1.28
C THR A 117 -3.14 -18.52 2.18
N ASP A 118 -4.17 -19.36 2.08
CA ASP A 118 -4.30 -20.61 2.85
C ASP A 118 -4.16 -20.41 4.37
N GLY A 119 -4.65 -19.27 4.88
CA GLY A 119 -4.57 -18.88 6.29
C GLY A 119 -3.22 -18.30 6.73
N GLU A 120 -2.22 -18.27 5.85
CA GLU A 120 -0.91 -17.68 6.10
C GLU A 120 -0.86 -16.23 5.62
N VAL A 121 -0.35 -15.34 6.48
CA VAL A 121 -0.18 -13.92 6.17
C VAL A 121 1.24 -13.65 5.66
N SER A 122 1.36 -12.89 4.58
CA SER A 122 2.63 -12.33 4.08
C SER A 122 2.52 -10.83 3.83
N TYR A 123 3.66 -10.16 3.96
CA TYR A 123 3.79 -8.72 3.75
C TYR A 123 4.89 -8.43 2.74
N ASP A 124 4.61 -7.56 1.78
CA ASP A 124 5.55 -7.19 0.72
C ASP A 124 5.58 -5.67 0.55
N ALA A 125 6.76 -5.07 0.70
CA ALA A 125 6.96 -3.63 0.54
C ALA A 125 7.29 -3.32 -0.91
N TRP A 126 6.75 -2.22 -1.43
CA TRP A 126 6.82 -1.92 -2.85
C TRP A 126 6.91 -0.41 -3.12
N TYR A 127 7.35 -0.08 -4.32
CA TYR A 127 7.37 1.27 -4.87
C TYR A 127 6.86 1.26 -6.30
N GLU A 128 6.33 2.40 -6.75
CA GLU A 128 5.82 2.53 -8.12
C GLU A 128 5.85 3.98 -8.59
N TRP A 129 6.01 4.12 -9.92
CA TRP A 129 5.66 5.33 -10.63
C TRP A 129 4.69 4.97 -11.77
N TYR A 130 3.39 4.98 -11.49
CA TYR A 130 2.35 4.67 -12.47
C TYR A 130 2.48 5.61 -13.69
N PRO A 131 2.36 5.10 -14.94
CA PRO A 131 1.80 3.80 -15.34
C PRO A 131 2.81 2.65 -15.48
N ASP A 132 4.05 2.79 -14.99
CA ASP A 132 4.96 1.64 -14.89
C ASP A 132 4.48 0.67 -13.80
N TYR A 133 4.99 -0.56 -13.81
CA TYR A 133 4.63 -1.58 -12.83
C TYR A 133 5.10 -1.21 -11.42
N ALA A 134 4.39 -1.74 -10.41
CA ALA A 134 4.90 -1.77 -9.05
C ALA A 134 6.04 -2.79 -8.92
N TYR A 135 7.06 -2.43 -8.14
CA TYR A 135 8.22 -3.27 -7.88
C TYR A 135 8.43 -3.46 -6.39
N ASP A 136 8.79 -4.68 -6.00
CA ASP A 136 9.09 -4.99 -4.62
C ASP A 136 10.46 -4.46 -4.18
N PHE A 137 10.50 -3.97 -2.95
CA PHE A 137 11.74 -3.79 -2.22
C PHE A 137 12.28 -5.14 -1.73
N THR A 138 13.61 -5.25 -1.71
CA THR A 138 14.32 -6.37 -1.08
C THR A 138 15.13 -5.87 0.11
N GLY A 139 15.50 -6.77 1.03
CA GLY A 139 16.32 -6.41 2.20
C GLY A 139 15.55 -5.78 3.37
N ILE A 140 14.22 -5.82 3.31
CA ILE A 140 13.31 -5.44 4.41
C ILE A 140 12.25 -6.53 4.59
N SER A 141 11.78 -6.70 5.83
CA SER A 141 10.75 -7.65 6.21
C SER A 141 9.83 -7.03 7.25
N PHE A 142 8.61 -7.55 7.36
CA PHE A 142 7.59 -7.03 8.27
C PHE A 142 6.89 -8.19 8.98
N SER A 143 6.43 -7.90 10.20
CA SER A 143 5.53 -8.73 10.98
C SER A 143 4.30 -7.92 11.37
N ALA A 144 3.18 -8.61 11.62
CA ALA A 144 2.02 -8.01 12.26
C ALA A 144 2.43 -7.23 13.51
N GLY A 145 1.94 -6.00 13.65
CA GLY A 145 2.25 -5.13 14.79
C GLY A 145 3.55 -4.32 14.65
N ASP A 146 4.33 -4.49 13.58
CA ASP A 146 5.45 -3.61 13.31
C ASP A 146 4.96 -2.18 13.05
N SER A 147 5.71 -1.18 13.52
CA SER A 147 5.49 0.21 13.11
C SER A 147 6.29 0.48 11.84
N VAL A 148 5.63 1.00 10.81
CA VAL A 148 6.24 1.31 9.52
C VAL A 148 6.03 2.78 9.20
N SER A 149 7.05 3.42 8.64
CA SER A 149 7.00 4.74 8.02
C SER A 149 7.11 4.57 6.52
N VAL A 150 6.21 5.22 5.77
CA VAL A 150 6.20 5.23 4.31
C VAL A 150 6.25 6.67 3.84
N SER A 151 7.04 6.95 2.80
CA SER A 151 7.09 8.28 2.21
C SER A 151 7.50 8.29 0.75
N VAL A 152 6.93 9.24 0.02
CA VAL A 152 7.37 9.61 -1.32
C VAL A 152 7.78 11.07 -1.36
N LYS A 153 8.75 11.39 -2.22
CA LYS A 153 9.17 12.77 -2.49
C LYS A 153 9.48 12.95 -3.97
N SER A 154 8.77 13.86 -4.61
CA SER A 154 9.08 14.35 -5.95
C SER A 154 10.19 15.42 -5.88
N SER A 155 11.21 15.26 -6.72
CA SER A 155 12.27 16.26 -6.94
C SER A 155 12.04 17.04 -8.24
N SER A 156 11.27 16.48 -9.17
CA SER A 156 10.67 17.15 -10.33
C SER A 156 9.39 16.42 -10.72
N SER A 157 8.64 16.95 -11.69
CA SER A 157 7.45 16.26 -12.20
C SER A 157 7.75 14.88 -12.80
N THR A 158 9.01 14.51 -13.04
CA THR A 158 9.41 13.23 -13.66
C THR A 158 10.51 12.49 -12.87
N ALA A 159 10.87 12.97 -11.67
CA ALA A 159 11.85 12.32 -10.81
C ALA A 159 11.47 12.43 -9.34
N GLY A 160 11.82 11.42 -8.56
CA GLY A 160 11.43 11.34 -7.16
C GLY A 160 12.07 10.17 -6.43
N THR A 161 11.61 9.92 -5.21
CA THR A 161 12.12 8.87 -4.34
C THR A 161 10.99 8.28 -3.52
N ALA A 162 10.98 6.96 -3.40
CA ALA A 162 10.16 6.20 -2.47
C ALA A 162 11.04 5.67 -1.33
N VAL A 163 10.53 5.72 -0.10
CA VAL A 163 11.21 5.24 1.11
C VAL A 163 10.23 4.51 2.00
N ILE A 164 10.64 3.33 2.47
CA ILE A 164 9.93 2.58 3.50
C ILE A 164 10.92 2.25 4.62
N GLU A 165 10.53 2.52 5.85
CA GLU A 165 11.26 2.18 7.06
C GLU A 165 10.39 1.34 7.98
N ASN A 166 10.86 0.13 8.31
CA ASN A 166 10.31 -0.63 9.43
C ASN A 166 10.96 -0.07 10.71
N LEU A 167 10.22 0.79 11.41
CA LEU A 167 10.67 1.48 12.62
C LEU A 167 10.92 0.50 13.78
N THR A 168 10.21 -0.62 13.81
CA THR A 168 10.42 -1.68 14.82
C THR A 168 11.78 -2.35 14.66
N THR A 169 12.21 -2.61 13.43
CA THR A 169 13.49 -3.29 13.14
C THR A 169 14.65 -2.33 12.84
N GLY A 170 14.36 -1.04 12.61
CA GLY A 170 15.32 -0.03 12.18
C GLY A 170 15.85 -0.25 10.76
N LYS A 171 15.11 -1.00 9.92
CA LYS A 171 15.51 -1.27 8.53
C LYS A 171 14.81 -0.30 7.60
N THR A 172 15.59 0.30 6.71
CA THR A 172 15.11 1.26 5.70
C THR A 172 15.50 0.79 4.32
N VAL A 173 14.58 0.93 3.37
CA VAL A 173 14.81 0.75 1.94
C VAL A 173 14.38 2.01 1.21
N SER A 174 15.07 2.33 0.12
CA SER A 174 14.77 3.51 -0.69
C SER A 174 15.07 3.25 -2.16
N LYS A 175 14.28 3.87 -3.02
CA LYS A 175 14.46 3.84 -4.46
C LYS A 175 14.36 5.25 -5.04
N SER A 176 15.34 5.66 -5.83
CA SER A 176 15.19 6.79 -6.75
C SER A 176 14.46 6.34 -8.01
N LEU A 177 13.44 7.11 -8.41
CA LEU A 177 12.60 6.83 -9.57
C LEU A 177 12.68 7.97 -10.58
N THR A 178 12.51 7.61 -11.85
CA THR A 178 12.32 8.53 -12.97
C THR A 178 11.21 8.00 -13.86
N SER A 179 10.42 8.88 -14.47
CA SER A 179 9.32 8.48 -15.36
C SER A 179 9.16 9.43 -16.54
N THR A 180 8.57 8.92 -17.63
CA THR A 180 8.08 9.73 -18.75
C THR A 180 6.68 10.28 -18.51
N ALA A 181 5.92 9.69 -17.57
CA ALA A 181 4.63 10.19 -17.12
C ALA A 181 4.84 11.24 -16.03
N ALA A 182 4.52 12.49 -16.34
CA ALA A 182 4.73 13.60 -15.41
C ALA A 182 3.63 13.65 -14.34
N LEU A 183 4.04 13.81 -13.07
CA LEU A 183 3.19 14.22 -11.96
C LEU A 183 2.66 15.63 -12.19
N GLY A 184 1.41 15.85 -11.81
CA GLY A 184 0.79 17.16 -11.67
C GLY A 184 1.00 17.75 -10.27
N GLY A 185 1.26 16.92 -9.25
CA GLY A 185 1.35 17.33 -7.85
C GLY A 185 0.04 17.96 -7.36
N GLN A 186 -1.08 17.44 -7.87
CA GLN A 186 -2.43 17.91 -7.57
C GLN A 186 -3.06 17.15 -6.42
N ASN A 187 -2.71 15.87 -6.24
CA ASN A 187 -3.22 15.05 -5.17
C ASN A 187 -2.12 14.64 -4.17
N ALA A 188 -2.51 14.49 -2.91
CA ALA A 188 -1.72 13.86 -1.88
C ALA A 188 -2.63 12.95 -1.05
N GLU A 189 -2.23 11.69 -0.86
CA GLU A 189 -3.16 10.69 -0.35
C GLU A 189 -2.55 9.61 0.55
N TRP A 190 -3.43 9.06 1.39
CA TRP A 190 -3.18 7.95 2.32
C TRP A 190 -4.28 6.91 2.13
N ILE A 191 -3.96 5.80 1.47
CA ILE A 191 -4.93 4.90 0.88
C ILE A 191 -4.71 3.47 1.37
N VAL A 192 -5.81 2.78 1.65
CA VAL A 192 -5.93 1.32 1.59
C VAL A 192 -6.59 0.94 0.27
N GLU A 193 -5.98 0.05 -0.49
CA GLU A 193 -6.43 -0.29 -1.84
C GLU A 193 -6.70 -1.79 -2.04
N ASP A 194 -7.79 -2.06 -2.75
CA ASP A 194 -8.01 -3.31 -3.49
C ASP A 194 -7.33 -3.16 -4.85
N PHE A 195 -6.09 -3.66 -4.98
CA PHE A 195 -5.26 -3.46 -6.16
C PHE A 195 -5.57 -4.52 -7.23
N GLU A 196 -5.02 -4.37 -8.44
CA GLU A 196 -5.18 -5.37 -9.49
C GLU A 196 -4.07 -6.41 -9.49
N GLU A 197 -4.47 -7.67 -9.67
CA GLU A 197 -3.57 -8.76 -9.98
C GLU A 197 -4.16 -9.56 -11.15
N ASN A 198 -3.39 -9.75 -12.22
CA ASN A 198 -3.84 -10.49 -13.42
C ASN A 198 -5.09 -9.90 -14.10
N GLY A 199 -5.23 -8.56 -14.10
CA GLY A 199 -6.27 -7.83 -14.82
C GLY A 199 -7.64 -7.80 -14.13
N SER A 200 -7.67 -8.01 -12.82
CA SER A 200 -8.87 -7.84 -11.99
C SER A 200 -8.45 -7.42 -10.59
N LEU A 201 -9.35 -6.71 -9.89
CA LEU A 201 -9.19 -6.45 -8.46
C LEU A 201 -8.97 -7.77 -7.72
N VAL A 202 -8.10 -7.76 -6.72
CA VAL A 202 -7.86 -8.95 -5.90
C VAL A 202 -9.10 -9.31 -5.09
N THR A 203 -9.09 -10.50 -4.48
CA THR A 203 -10.06 -10.72 -3.40
C THR A 203 -9.68 -9.80 -2.25
N PHE A 204 -10.54 -8.84 -1.90
CA PHE A 204 -10.22 -7.86 -0.87
C PHE A 204 -10.20 -8.47 0.52
N ALA A 205 -9.01 -8.54 1.14
CA ALA A 205 -8.83 -9.15 2.45
C ALA A 205 -9.38 -8.26 3.58
N ASP A 206 -9.87 -8.88 4.65
CA ASP A 206 -10.23 -8.16 5.87
C ASP A 206 -8.96 -7.80 6.63
N PHE A 207 -8.53 -6.54 6.53
CA PHE A 207 -7.35 -6.00 7.20
C PHE A 207 -7.64 -5.44 8.60
N GLY A 208 -8.88 -5.53 9.07
CA GLY A 208 -9.34 -4.92 10.30
C GLY A 208 -9.33 -3.40 10.24
N THR A 209 -8.22 -2.77 10.63
CA THR A 209 -8.07 -1.31 10.63
C THR A 209 -6.64 -0.92 10.32
N VAL A 210 -6.48 0.01 9.39
CA VAL A 210 -5.23 0.74 9.15
C VAL A 210 -5.44 2.17 9.60
N THR A 211 -4.60 2.63 10.51
CA THR A 211 -4.54 4.04 10.90
C THR A 211 -3.23 4.63 10.42
N PHE A 212 -3.31 5.53 9.45
CA PHE A 212 -2.19 6.38 9.08
C PHE A 212 -2.09 7.50 10.11
N THR A 213 -0.96 7.59 10.81
CA THR A 213 -0.63 8.69 11.73
C THR A 213 0.51 9.52 11.16
N ASP A 214 0.72 10.72 11.70
CA ASP A 214 1.67 11.70 11.16
C ASP A 214 1.46 11.92 9.64
N ALA A 215 0.20 11.84 9.20
CA ALA A 215 -0.20 12.00 7.81
C ALA A 215 0.14 13.42 7.35
N THR A 216 1.15 13.54 6.49
CA THR A 216 1.71 14.84 6.09
C THR A 216 1.90 14.92 4.58
N ALA A 217 1.37 15.99 3.97
CA ALA A 217 1.58 16.38 2.59
C ALA A 217 2.44 17.65 2.53
N GLY A 218 3.59 17.56 1.87
CA GLY A 218 4.56 18.64 1.71
C GLY A 218 4.48 19.34 0.36
N TYR A 219 4.63 20.65 0.37
CA TYR A 219 4.66 21.51 -0.81
C TYR A 219 5.72 22.60 -0.65
N THR A 220 5.95 23.39 -1.69
CA THR A 220 6.89 24.51 -1.59
C THR A 220 6.41 25.52 -0.54
N GLY A 221 7.20 25.70 0.53
CA GLY A 221 6.94 26.68 1.58
C GLY A 221 6.16 26.15 2.79
N GLY A 222 5.77 24.87 2.82
CA GLY A 222 5.08 24.31 3.98
C GLY A 222 4.64 22.85 3.82
N SER A 223 3.81 22.43 4.76
CA SER A 223 3.13 21.13 4.75
C SER A 223 1.78 21.25 5.43
N GLU A 224 0.88 20.36 5.10
CA GLU A 224 -0.41 20.21 5.76
C GLU A 224 -0.71 18.73 6.04
N GLY A 225 -1.63 18.47 6.96
CA GLY A 225 -2.09 17.10 7.25
C GLY A 225 -3.34 16.73 6.46
N SER A 226 -4.08 15.73 6.92
CA SER A 226 -5.30 15.21 6.27
C SER A 226 -6.55 16.09 6.44
N SER A 227 -6.46 17.23 7.15
CA SER A 227 -7.59 18.13 7.35
C SER A 227 -8.18 18.65 6.04
N GLY A 228 -9.49 18.49 5.86
CA GLY A 228 -10.18 18.94 4.64
C GLY A 228 -10.01 18.01 3.43
N ALA A 229 -9.36 16.85 3.61
CA ALA A 229 -9.29 15.83 2.57
C ALA A 229 -10.68 15.27 2.22
N SER A 230 -10.86 14.91 0.96
CA SER A 230 -11.99 14.12 0.52
C SER A 230 -11.81 12.69 1.01
N LEU A 231 -12.86 12.10 1.59
CA LEU A 231 -12.83 10.74 2.09
C LEU A 231 -13.40 9.78 1.04
N LEU A 232 -12.74 8.66 0.86
CA LEU A 232 -13.13 7.61 -0.07
C LEU A 232 -13.41 6.32 0.69
N ASP A 233 -14.53 5.68 0.41
CA ASP A 233 -14.79 4.31 0.79
C ASP A 233 -14.82 3.39 -0.44
N ILE A 234 -14.33 2.17 -0.28
CA ILE A 234 -14.47 1.12 -1.29
C ILE A 234 -15.91 0.63 -1.29
N LYS A 235 -16.56 0.72 -2.44
CA LYS A 235 -17.88 0.17 -2.70
C LYS A 235 -17.86 -0.66 -3.97
N GLN A 236 -18.13 -1.95 -3.83
CA GLN A 236 -18.15 -2.92 -4.92
C GLN A 236 -19.48 -3.67 -4.93
N SER A 237 -20.09 -3.83 -6.11
CA SER A 237 -21.39 -4.51 -6.25
C SER A 237 -22.47 -3.99 -5.27
N SER A 238 -22.51 -2.67 -5.06
CA SER A 238 -23.37 -1.98 -4.09
C SER A 238 -23.07 -2.24 -2.60
N LYS A 239 -22.10 -3.10 -2.26
CA LYS A 239 -21.65 -3.31 -0.88
C LYS A 239 -20.52 -2.34 -0.57
N VAL A 240 -20.67 -1.57 0.51
CA VAL A 240 -19.57 -0.78 1.10
C VAL A 240 -18.67 -1.76 1.87
N LEU A 241 -17.36 -1.72 1.59
CA LEU A 241 -16.36 -2.63 2.15
C LEU A 241 -15.44 -1.94 3.17
N THR A 242 -15.45 -0.61 3.20
CA THR A 242 -14.66 0.16 4.15
C THR A 242 -15.48 1.26 4.82
N SER A 243 -14.97 1.78 5.93
CA SER A 243 -15.43 3.01 6.55
C SER A 243 -14.22 3.88 6.87
N VAL A 244 -14.15 5.05 6.23
CA VAL A 244 -13.07 6.01 6.42
C VAL A 244 -13.49 7.18 7.31
N SER A 245 -12.58 7.58 8.19
CA SER A 245 -12.74 8.75 9.05
C SER A 245 -11.40 9.43 9.31
N LEU A 246 -11.46 10.69 9.73
CA LEU A 246 -10.30 11.43 10.22
C LEU A 246 -10.35 11.53 11.74
N SER A 247 -9.18 11.50 12.36
CA SER A 247 -8.98 11.84 13.76
C SER A 247 -7.93 12.95 13.83
N GLY A 248 -8.29 14.09 14.43
CA GLY A 248 -7.41 15.25 14.43
C GLY A 248 -7.11 15.77 13.02
N SER A 249 -5.89 16.30 12.83
CA SER A 249 -5.47 16.94 11.58
C SER A 249 -4.53 16.11 10.72
N ASP A 250 -4.08 14.97 11.24
CA ASP A 250 -2.96 14.17 10.73
C ASP A 250 -3.15 12.67 10.96
N GLU A 251 -4.37 12.21 11.29
CA GLU A 251 -4.71 10.79 11.31
C GLU A 251 -5.83 10.46 10.31
N VAL A 252 -5.61 9.39 9.52
CA VAL A 252 -6.59 8.81 8.60
C VAL A 252 -6.85 7.38 9.04
N ILE A 253 -8.10 7.06 9.38
CA ILE A 253 -8.50 5.75 9.86
C ILE A 253 -9.34 5.09 8.78
N VAL A 254 -8.87 3.94 8.28
CA VAL A 254 -9.59 3.09 7.33
C VAL A 254 -9.93 1.78 8.01
N LYS A 255 -11.22 1.44 8.08
CA LYS A 255 -11.72 0.19 8.67
C LYS A 255 -12.36 -0.68 7.62
N TYR A 256 -12.16 -2.00 7.68
CA TYR A 256 -12.93 -2.97 6.89
C TYR A 256 -14.35 -3.15 7.48
N VAL A 257 -15.35 -3.47 6.62
CA VAL A 257 -16.79 -3.60 6.98
C VAL A 257 -17.46 -4.89 6.50
#